data_AF-A0A9D7PLJ8-F1
#
_entry.id   AF-A0A9D7PLJ8-F1
#
_cell.length_a   1.000
_cell.length_b   1.000
_cell.length_c   1.000
_cell.angle_alpha   90.00
_cell.angle_beta   90.00
_cell.angle_gamma   90.00
#
_symmetry.space_group_name_H-M   'P 1'
#
loop_
_entity.id
_entity.type
_entity.pdbx_description
1 polymer ?
#
loop_
_entity_poly.entity_id
_entity_poly.type
_entity_poly.pdbx_seq_one_letter_code
_entity_poly.pdbx_strand_id
1 'polypeptide(L)'
;MKIYLPFLCALFVQIVAAQTSVTLKGKVVELHENKTTGVPGVVVSVSGESYDVTAQDGSFKLFAPDGLDQVTITIKGTTNSMVTPYDGKVNLPPLAQPILIRICNEKNVKLLEKIQGLNNRIKKMQMAQKLSDRQVEQLQQTMIDTILHFQAVIEDYATRLESSESTNKDLQQRILQLEKTNSELEEKLFIALGEKYKNQKIYFDDITKNLNNYISRLKDVHKNIPENALACLSNTPMACDRFYQMIDKYNQARNVINEQKEIQVKAVEQYWSDPSVAVELQKLYTYILEDIHQPLLFDKMNEVIIDPLKSRSQGNLSLKAGRKIISEKGEALKDQLDPMITQLDLNKTSLYLLLTNSIQ
;
A
#
# COMPACT_ATOMS: atom_id res chain seq x y z
N MET A 1 7.43 50.91 -114.11
CA MET A 1 8.62 51.31 -113.33
C MET A 1 8.18 51.57 -111.89
N LYS A 2 9.06 51.32 -110.92
CA LYS A 2 8.83 50.98 -109.49
C LYS A 2 8.18 52.05 -108.58
N ILE A 3 7.26 51.57 -107.71
CA ILE A 3 7.13 51.68 -106.23
C ILE A 3 7.30 53.07 -105.53
N TYR A 4 6.30 53.53 -104.76
CA TYR A 4 6.28 53.55 -103.26
C TYR A 4 5.08 54.33 -102.68
N LEU A 5 4.37 53.65 -101.78
CA LEU A 5 3.42 54.15 -100.79
C LEU A 5 4.18 54.77 -99.61
N PRO A 6 3.60 55.75 -98.90
CA PRO A 6 3.80 55.80 -97.45
C PRO A 6 2.50 55.86 -96.66
N PHE A 7 2.54 55.04 -95.61
CA PHE A 7 1.71 54.95 -94.42
C PHE A 7 1.84 56.21 -93.55
N LEU A 8 0.76 56.69 -92.91
CA LEU A 8 0.89 57.42 -91.64
C LEU A 8 -0.34 57.22 -90.73
N CYS A 9 -0.06 56.69 -89.54
CA CYS A 9 -0.94 56.43 -88.41
C CYS A 9 -1.47 57.71 -87.73
N ALA A 10 -2.69 57.64 -87.18
CA ALA A 10 -3.12 58.51 -86.07
C ALA A 10 -3.61 57.64 -84.91
N LEU A 11 -3.01 57.86 -83.74
CA LEU A 11 -3.25 57.21 -82.45
C LEU A 11 -4.67 57.47 -81.91
N PHE A 12 -5.33 56.42 -81.42
CA PHE A 12 -6.36 56.52 -80.38
C PHE A 12 -5.70 56.21 -79.02
N VAL A 13 -5.68 57.19 -78.12
CA VAL A 13 -5.34 57.00 -76.71
C VAL A 13 -6.62 56.61 -75.98
N GLN A 14 -6.71 55.36 -75.49
CA GLN A 14 -7.72 54.96 -74.52
C GLN A 14 -7.17 55.15 -73.11
N ILE A 15 -7.83 56.01 -72.34
CA ILE A 15 -7.60 56.19 -70.91
C ILE A 15 -8.27 55.00 -70.19
N VAL A 16 -7.48 54.16 -69.54
CA VAL A 16 -7.97 53.11 -68.62
C VAL A 16 -8.08 53.75 -67.23
N ALA A 17 -9.30 53.85 -66.69
CA ALA A 17 -9.50 54.21 -65.29
C ALA A 17 -9.01 53.06 -64.40
N ALA A 18 -8.09 53.34 -63.48
CA ALA A 18 -7.65 52.37 -62.47
C ALA A 18 -8.78 52.16 -61.44
N GLN A 19 -9.34 50.96 -61.38
CA GLN A 19 -10.23 50.58 -60.27
C GLN A 19 -9.42 50.51 -58.97
N THR A 20 -9.79 51.28 -57.95
CA THR A 20 -9.27 51.13 -56.59
C THR A 20 -9.85 49.85 -55.98
N SER A 21 -9.01 49.09 -55.25
CA SER A 21 -9.41 47.82 -54.62
C SER A 21 -8.95 47.76 -53.16
N VAL A 22 -9.73 47.08 -52.33
CA VAL A 22 -9.43 46.81 -50.92
C VAL A 22 -8.83 45.40 -50.80
N THR A 23 -7.70 45.30 -50.09
CA THR A 23 -7.07 44.00 -49.79
C THR A 23 -7.75 43.37 -48.58
N LEU A 24 -8.26 42.15 -48.76
CA LEU A 24 -8.84 41.33 -47.72
C LEU A 24 -7.86 40.23 -47.32
N LYS A 25 -7.52 40.14 -46.03
CA LYS A 25 -6.68 39.07 -45.49
C LYS A 25 -7.47 38.27 -44.48
N GLY A 26 -7.33 36.95 -44.51
CA GLY A 26 -8.08 36.08 -43.63
C GLY A 26 -7.52 34.68 -43.49
N LYS A 27 -8.26 33.85 -42.77
CA LYS A 27 -7.99 32.41 -42.59
C LYS A 27 -9.26 31.60 -42.72
N VAL A 28 -9.17 30.44 -43.36
CA VAL A 28 -10.18 29.38 -43.29
C VAL A 28 -9.80 28.40 -42.21
N VAL A 29 -10.70 28.16 -41.27
CA VAL A 29 -10.52 27.20 -40.18
C VAL A 29 -11.70 26.24 -40.11
N GLU A 30 -11.41 24.96 -39.88
CA GLU A 30 -12.43 23.95 -39.60
C GLU A 30 -12.69 23.88 -38.11
N LEU A 31 -13.98 23.84 -37.76
CA LEU A 31 -14.46 23.56 -36.42
C LEU A 31 -14.50 22.04 -36.24
N HIS A 32 -13.51 21.51 -35.51
CA HIS A 32 -13.50 20.11 -35.10
C HIS A 32 -13.56 20.03 -33.58
N GLU A 33 -14.72 19.61 -33.06
CA GLU A 33 -14.98 19.42 -31.63
C GLU A 33 -14.60 20.67 -30.81
N ASN A 34 -13.36 20.74 -30.30
CA ASN A 34 -12.82 21.82 -29.46
C ASN A 34 -11.56 22.52 -30.02
N LYS A 35 -11.21 22.28 -31.29
CA LYS A 35 -10.04 22.90 -31.94
C LYS A 35 -10.43 23.54 -33.26
N THR A 36 -9.78 24.67 -33.55
CA THR A 36 -9.79 25.27 -34.87
C THR A 36 -8.50 24.86 -35.58
N THR A 37 -8.63 24.16 -36.70
CA THR A 37 -7.49 23.79 -37.55
C THR A 37 -7.56 24.58 -38.84
N GLY A 38 -6.43 25.16 -39.26
CA GLY A 38 -6.32 25.81 -40.56
C GLY A 38 -6.61 24.81 -41.67
N VAL A 39 -7.41 25.22 -42.66
CA VAL A 39 -7.84 24.34 -43.76
C VAL A 39 -7.04 24.71 -44.99
N PRO A 40 -6.07 23.90 -45.41
CA PRO A 40 -5.27 24.18 -46.59
C PRO A 40 -5.92 23.75 -47.89
N GLY A 41 -5.53 24.36 -49.01
CA GLY A 41 -5.87 23.91 -50.36
C GLY A 41 -7.32 24.18 -50.80
N VAL A 42 -8.13 24.87 -49.99
CA VAL A 42 -9.46 25.32 -50.39
C VAL A 42 -9.39 26.65 -51.14
N VAL A 43 -10.26 26.80 -52.15
CA VAL A 43 -10.37 28.03 -52.94
C VAL A 43 -11.34 28.97 -52.24
N VAL A 44 -10.87 30.17 -51.89
CA VAL A 44 -11.70 31.26 -51.35
C VAL A 44 -11.87 32.28 -52.46
N SER A 45 -13.08 32.79 -52.67
CA SER A 45 -13.32 33.77 -53.74
C SER A 45 -14.34 34.84 -53.36
N VAL A 46 -14.09 36.06 -53.83
CA VAL A 46 -15.09 37.14 -53.87
C VAL A 46 -15.81 37.03 -55.22
N SER A 47 -17.13 36.87 -55.18
CA SER A 47 -17.95 36.61 -56.37
C SER A 47 -17.66 37.58 -57.52
N GLY A 48 -17.04 37.09 -58.59
CA GLY A 48 -16.79 37.84 -59.83
C GLY A 48 -15.49 38.66 -59.85
N GLU A 49 -14.72 38.71 -58.76
CA GLU A 49 -13.66 39.71 -58.58
C GLU A 49 -12.28 39.09 -58.36
N SER A 50 -12.11 38.27 -57.32
CA SER A 50 -10.83 37.67 -56.98
C SER A 50 -10.96 36.31 -56.32
N TYR A 51 -9.92 35.50 -56.42
CA TYR A 51 -9.82 34.22 -55.72
C TYR A 51 -8.40 33.97 -55.22
N ASP A 52 -8.28 33.12 -54.21
CA ASP A 52 -7.01 32.66 -53.65
C ASP A 52 -7.16 31.22 -53.14
N VAL A 53 -6.04 30.51 -53.03
CA VAL A 53 -5.98 29.16 -52.47
C VAL A 53 -5.31 29.22 -51.11
N THR A 54 -5.98 28.69 -50.10
CA THR A 54 -5.50 28.73 -48.71
C THR A 54 -4.16 28.02 -48.52
N ALA A 55 -3.26 28.67 -47.77
CA ALA A 55 -1.98 28.13 -47.36
C ALA A 55 -2.11 27.01 -46.30
N GLN A 56 -1.00 26.41 -45.88
CA GLN A 56 -0.97 25.32 -44.88
C GLN A 56 -1.64 25.68 -43.54
N ASP A 57 -1.59 26.95 -43.15
CA ASP A 57 -2.22 27.46 -41.93
C ASP A 57 -3.66 27.99 -42.17
N GLY A 58 -4.21 27.75 -43.35
CA GLY A 58 -5.52 28.22 -43.80
C GLY A 58 -5.56 29.67 -44.27
N SER A 59 -4.43 30.39 -44.32
CA SER A 59 -4.42 31.82 -44.68
C SER A 59 -4.71 32.09 -46.16
N PHE A 60 -5.39 33.20 -46.44
CA PHE A 60 -5.71 33.70 -47.79
C PHE A 60 -5.60 35.22 -47.89
N LYS A 61 -5.48 35.72 -49.12
CA LYS A 61 -5.46 37.14 -49.49
C LYS A 61 -6.29 37.38 -50.76
N LEU A 62 -7.36 38.17 -50.64
CA LEU A 62 -8.28 38.52 -51.73
C LEU A 62 -8.28 40.02 -52.01
N PHE A 63 -8.87 40.41 -53.13
CA PHE A 63 -9.11 41.80 -53.52
C PHE A 63 -10.60 42.01 -53.75
N ALA A 64 -11.14 43.10 -53.21
CA ALA A 64 -12.53 43.50 -53.39
C ALA A 64 -12.60 44.91 -54.03
N PRO A 65 -13.65 45.22 -54.80
CA PRO A 65 -13.89 46.56 -55.31
C PRO A 65 -14.00 47.57 -54.16
N ASP A 66 -13.37 48.72 -54.32
CA ASP A 66 -13.51 49.85 -53.39
C ASP A 66 -14.89 50.51 -53.54
N GLY A 67 -15.42 51.09 -52.45
CA GLY A 67 -16.73 51.77 -52.43
C GLY A 67 -17.96 50.88 -52.26
N LEU A 68 -17.82 49.56 -52.09
CA LEU A 68 -18.91 48.67 -51.66
C LEU A 68 -18.98 48.63 -50.12
N ASP A 69 -20.19 48.49 -49.57
CA ASP A 69 -20.38 48.30 -48.12
C ASP A 69 -20.13 46.84 -47.68
N GLN A 70 -20.28 45.89 -48.60
CA GLN A 70 -20.22 44.45 -48.31
C GLN A 70 -19.83 43.65 -49.56
N VAL A 71 -19.15 42.52 -49.35
CA VAL A 71 -18.85 41.51 -50.36
C VAL A 71 -19.23 40.12 -49.90
N THR A 72 -19.57 39.24 -50.84
CA THR A 72 -19.85 37.83 -50.56
C THR A 72 -18.64 36.98 -50.89
N ILE A 73 -18.15 36.26 -49.88
CA ILE A 73 -17.11 35.25 -49.98
C ILE A 73 -17.75 33.88 -50.18
N THR A 74 -17.21 33.10 -51.11
CA THR A 74 -17.56 31.69 -51.30
C THR A 74 -16.32 30.82 -51.16
N ILE A 75 -16.50 29.59 -50.66
CA ILE A 75 -15.44 28.59 -50.57
C ILE A 75 -15.79 27.41 -51.47
N LYS A 76 -14.80 26.90 -52.20
CA LYS A 76 -14.88 25.68 -53.00
C LYS A 76 -13.74 24.72 -52.64
N GLY A 77 -13.97 23.43 -52.88
CA GLY A 77 -12.99 22.37 -52.59
C GLY A 77 -13.09 21.78 -51.18
N THR A 78 -14.18 22.02 -50.45
CA THR A 78 -14.49 21.39 -49.17
C THR A 78 -15.95 20.91 -49.16
N THR A 79 -16.21 19.81 -48.46
CA THR A 79 -17.57 19.32 -48.14
C THR A 79 -18.12 19.94 -46.86
N ASN A 80 -17.38 20.86 -46.23
CA ASN A 80 -17.79 21.48 -44.98
C ASN A 80 -18.63 22.73 -45.25
N SER A 81 -19.64 22.96 -44.41
CA SER A 81 -20.51 24.13 -44.52
C SER A 81 -19.87 25.36 -43.90
N MET A 82 -19.94 26.51 -44.56
CA MET A 82 -19.51 27.79 -43.99
C MET A 82 -20.46 28.22 -42.88
N VAL A 83 -19.90 28.45 -41.70
CA VAL A 83 -20.62 28.86 -40.48
C VAL A 83 -20.46 30.36 -40.24
N THR A 84 -19.29 30.91 -40.55
CA THR A 84 -19.01 32.35 -40.54
C THR A 84 -18.12 32.70 -41.73
N PRO A 85 -18.24 33.90 -42.30
CA PRO A 85 -19.19 34.96 -41.95
C PRO A 85 -20.64 34.64 -42.36
N TYR A 86 -21.63 35.34 -41.79
CA TYR A 86 -23.06 35.10 -42.05
C TYR A 86 -23.37 35.21 -43.54
N ASP A 87 -23.96 34.18 -44.15
CA ASP A 87 -24.23 34.10 -45.60
C ASP A 87 -23.00 34.38 -46.49
N GLY A 88 -21.79 34.19 -45.96
CA GLY A 88 -20.54 34.53 -46.65
C GLY A 88 -20.27 36.04 -46.74
N LYS A 89 -21.05 36.89 -46.09
CA LYS A 89 -20.99 38.34 -46.23
C LYS A 89 -19.94 38.97 -45.32
N VAL A 90 -19.02 39.73 -45.91
CA VAL A 90 -18.00 40.49 -45.19
C VAL A 90 -18.20 41.98 -45.45
N ASN A 91 -18.25 42.77 -44.37
CA ASN A 91 -18.37 44.21 -44.45
C ASN A 91 -17.05 44.86 -44.89
N LEU A 92 -17.14 45.93 -45.69
CA LEU A 92 -16.00 46.70 -46.19
C LEU A 92 -15.99 48.14 -45.60
N PRO A 93 -14.81 48.72 -45.33
CA PRO A 93 -13.54 48.01 -45.16
C PRO A 93 -13.67 46.95 -44.03
N PRO A 94 -12.91 45.84 -44.09
CA PRO A 94 -12.97 44.83 -43.04
C PRO A 94 -12.64 45.46 -41.69
N LEU A 95 -13.22 44.90 -40.63
CA LEU A 95 -12.83 45.23 -39.25
C LEU A 95 -11.29 45.05 -39.13
N ALA A 96 -10.64 45.76 -38.20
CA ALA A 96 -9.17 45.73 -38.05
C ALA A 96 -8.56 44.32 -37.81
N GLN A 97 -9.39 43.29 -37.64
CA GLN A 97 -9.01 41.90 -37.49
C GLN A 97 -9.09 41.15 -38.84
N PRO A 98 -8.20 40.16 -39.10
CA PRO A 98 -8.27 39.34 -40.30
C PRO A 98 -9.60 38.59 -40.38
N ILE A 99 -10.14 38.45 -41.60
CA ILE A 99 -11.41 37.74 -41.85
C ILE A 99 -11.25 36.29 -41.45
N LEU A 100 -12.08 35.82 -40.52
CA LEU A 100 -12.07 34.42 -40.11
C LEU A 100 -13.25 33.70 -40.74
N ILE A 101 -12.97 32.79 -41.67
CA ILE A 101 -13.98 31.92 -42.26
C ILE A 101 -13.97 30.60 -41.51
N ARG A 102 -15.03 30.34 -40.74
CA ARG A 102 -15.18 29.07 -40.02
C ARG A 102 -16.06 28.15 -40.84
N ILE A 103 -15.56 26.96 -41.12
CA ILE A 103 -16.31 25.88 -41.75
C ILE A 103 -16.58 24.78 -40.72
N CYS A 104 -17.71 24.09 -40.82
CA CYS A 104 -18.07 22.99 -39.92
C CYS A 104 -18.37 21.74 -40.74
N ASN A 105 -17.89 20.60 -40.23
CA ASN A 105 -18.12 19.30 -40.85
C ASN A 105 -19.62 18.96 -40.85
N GLU A 106 -20.15 18.54 -41.99
CA GLU A 106 -21.56 18.18 -42.18
C GLU A 106 -22.02 17.04 -41.26
N LYS A 107 -21.10 16.22 -40.76
CA LYS A 107 -21.40 15.15 -39.79
C LYS A 107 -21.70 15.69 -38.38
N ASN A 108 -21.34 16.93 -38.07
CA ASN A 108 -21.65 17.55 -36.77
C ASN A 108 -23.07 18.17 -36.78
N VAL A 109 -24.07 17.30 -36.99
CA VAL A 109 -25.48 17.68 -37.17
C VAL A 109 -26.00 18.53 -36.01
N LYS A 110 -25.65 18.18 -34.77
CA LYS A 110 -26.10 18.92 -33.57
C LYS A 110 -25.56 20.35 -33.51
N LEU A 111 -24.30 20.57 -33.88
CA LEU A 111 -23.71 21.92 -33.91
C LEU A 111 -24.32 22.73 -35.04
N LEU A 112 -24.50 22.11 -36.22
CA LEU A 112 -25.14 22.75 -37.36
C LEU A 112 -26.59 23.15 -37.07
N GLU A 113 -27.38 22.31 -36.40
CA GLU A 113 -28.74 22.64 -35.96
C GLU A 113 -28.77 23.82 -35.00
N LYS A 114 -27.85 23.87 -34.02
CA LYS A 114 -27.73 25.01 -33.09
C LYS A 114 -27.37 26.29 -33.80
N ILE A 115 -26.41 26.25 -34.72
CA ILE A 115 -25.98 27.39 -35.55
C ILE A 115 -27.12 27.83 -36.47
N GLN A 116 -27.86 26.90 -37.07
CA GLN A 116 -28.99 27.23 -37.94
C GLN A 116 -30.14 27.87 -37.14
N GLY A 117 -30.46 27.32 -35.97
CA GLY A 117 -31.43 27.92 -35.03
C GLY A 117 -31.01 29.33 -34.59
N LEU A 118 -29.71 29.53 -34.33
CA LEU A 118 -29.13 30.82 -34.02
C LEU A 118 -29.28 31.82 -35.17
N ASN A 119 -28.85 31.43 -36.36
CA ASN A 119 -28.95 32.23 -37.57
C ASN A 119 -30.39 32.64 -37.87
N ASN A 120 -31.36 31.73 -37.68
CA ASN A 120 -32.78 32.02 -37.83
C ASN A 120 -33.28 33.06 -36.81
N ARG A 121 -32.79 33.02 -35.56
CA ARG A 121 -33.14 34.02 -34.54
C ARG A 121 -32.50 35.38 -34.84
N ILE A 122 -31.23 35.38 -35.25
CA ILE A 122 -30.50 36.59 -35.64
C ILE A 122 -31.20 37.28 -36.82
N LYS A 123 -31.62 36.51 -37.84
CA LYS A 123 -32.39 37.04 -38.98
C LYS A 123 -33.71 37.67 -38.55
N LYS A 124 -34.46 37.02 -37.64
CA LYS A 124 -35.69 37.58 -37.07
C LYS A 124 -35.41 38.88 -36.30
N MET A 125 -34.33 38.94 -35.52
CA MET A 125 -33.92 40.15 -34.79
C MET A 125 -33.48 41.28 -35.72
N GLN A 126 -32.73 40.98 -36.79
CA GLN A 126 -32.35 41.95 -37.80
C GLN A 126 -33.58 42.62 -38.43
N MET A 127 -34.58 41.82 -38.80
CA MET A 127 -35.83 42.32 -39.39
C MET A 127 -36.68 43.12 -38.39
N ALA A 128 -36.74 42.68 -37.12
CA ALA A 128 -37.58 43.32 -36.10
C ALA A 128 -36.96 44.61 -35.50
N GLN A 129 -35.63 44.68 -35.36
CA GLN A 129 -34.93 45.74 -34.64
C GLN A 129 -34.08 46.65 -35.54
N LYS A 130 -34.11 46.46 -36.87
CA LYS A 130 -33.28 47.20 -37.84
C LYS A 130 -31.79 47.19 -37.48
N LEU A 131 -31.29 46.07 -36.97
CA LEU A 131 -29.86 45.92 -36.67
C LEU A 131 -29.05 46.09 -37.96
N SER A 132 -27.95 46.83 -37.87
CA SER A 132 -26.99 46.92 -38.96
C SER A 132 -26.31 45.57 -39.19
N ASP A 133 -25.86 45.31 -40.42
CA ASP A 133 -25.14 44.07 -40.77
C ASP A 133 -23.90 43.85 -39.89
N ARG A 134 -23.26 44.94 -39.44
CA ARG A 134 -22.14 44.87 -38.48
C ARG A 134 -22.57 44.36 -37.09
N GLN A 135 -23.70 44.83 -36.58
CA GLN A 135 -24.24 44.36 -35.30
C GLN A 135 -24.67 42.88 -35.38
N VAL A 136 -25.23 42.48 -36.53
CA VAL A 136 -25.59 41.08 -36.82
C VAL A 136 -24.36 40.18 -36.84
N GLU A 137 -23.29 40.59 -37.53
CA GLU A 137 -22.04 39.84 -37.59
C GLU A 137 -21.39 39.67 -36.20
N GLN A 138 -21.29 40.76 -35.43
CA GLN A 138 -20.72 40.72 -34.08
C GLN A 138 -21.52 39.83 -33.12
N LEU A 139 -22.86 39.92 -33.19
CA LEU A 139 -23.76 39.09 -32.39
C LEU A 139 -23.61 37.61 -32.74
N GLN A 140 -23.56 37.29 -34.04
CA GLN A 140 -23.39 35.93 -34.53
C GLN A 140 -22.05 35.33 -34.08
N GLN A 141 -20.95 36.07 -34.26
CA GLN A 141 -19.62 35.64 -33.82
C GLN A 141 -19.59 35.36 -32.32
N THR A 142 -20.09 36.30 -31.49
CA THR A 142 -20.11 36.15 -30.03
C THR A 142 -20.92 34.92 -29.60
N MET A 143 -22.09 34.70 -30.22
CA MET A 143 -22.94 33.57 -29.88
C MET A 143 -22.36 32.23 -30.33
N ILE A 144 -21.72 32.17 -31.50
CA ILE A 144 -21.01 30.97 -31.96
C ILE A 144 -19.84 30.64 -31.03
N ASP A 145 -19.04 31.64 -30.65
CA ASP A 145 -17.92 31.46 -29.71
C ASP A 145 -18.40 30.95 -28.34
N THR A 146 -19.54 31.48 -27.87
CA THR A 146 -20.16 31.03 -26.61
C THR A 146 -20.65 29.59 -26.70
N ILE A 147 -21.27 29.18 -27.80
CA ILE A 147 -21.73 27.79 -28.03
C ILE A 147 -20.54 26.83 -27.98
N LEU A 148 -19.46 27.17 -28.68
CA LEU A 148 -18.26 26.36 -28.73
C LEU A 148 -17.59 26.24 -27.35
N HIS A 149 -17.51 27.35 -26.61
CA HIS A 149 -16.96 27.34 -25.26
C HIS A 149 -17.72 26.39 -24.31
N PHE A 150 -19.05 26.46 -24.29
CA PHE A 150 -19.84 25.58 -23.41
C PHE A 150 -19.81 24.12 -23.85
N GLN A 151 -19.67 23.82 -25.14
CA GLN A 151 -19.48 22.44 -25.61
C GLN A 151 -18.17 21.85 -25.08
N ALA A 152 -17.07 22.60 -25.17
CA ALA A 152 -15.79 22.18 -24.63
C ALA A 152 -15.85 21.89 -23.13
N VAL A 153 -16.54 22.76 -22.38
CA VAL A 153 -16.73 22.59 -20.93
C VAL A 153 -17.57 21.35 -20.61
N ILE A 154 -18.64 21.08 -21.35
CA ILE A 154 -19.50 19.89 -21.15
C ILE A 154 -18.70 18.61 -21.41
N GLU A 155 -17.90 18.58 -22.47
CA GLU A 155 -17.09 17.41 -22.82
C GLU A 155 -15.99 17.15 -21.77
N ASP A 156 -15.29 18.18 -21.31
CA ASP A 156 -14.32 18.06 -20.20
C ASP A 156 -14.99 17.51 -18.93
N TYR A 157 -16.17 18.00 -18.56
CA TYR A 157 -16.92 17.45 -17.42
C TYR A 157 -17.35 16.00 -17.62
N ALA A 158 -17.78 15.61 -18.82
CA ALA A 158 -18.15 14.24 -19.12
C ALA A 158 -16.96 13.28 -18.98
N THR A 159 -15.79 13.66 -19.51
CA THR A 159 -14.56 12.86 -19.37
C THR A 159 -14.11 12.75 -17.91
N ARG A 160 -14.18 13.83 -17.14
CA ARG A 160 -13.84 13.80 -15.71
C ARG A 160 -14.80 12.92 -14.91
N LEU A 161 -16.10 12.95 -15.23
CA LEU A 161 -17.10 12.10 -14.59
C LEU A 161 -16.80 10.62 -14.84
N GLU A 162 -16.55 10.24 -16.09
CA GLU A 162 -16.20 8.85 -16.44
C GLU A 162 -14.92 8.37 -15.74
N SER A 163 -13.88 9.22 -15.69
CA SER A 163 -12.65 8.93 -14.95
C SER A 163 -12.89 8.77 -13.45
N SER A 164 -13.74 9.62 -12.86
CA SER A 164 -14.11 9.54 -11.45
C SER A 164 -14.93 8.28 -11.13
N GLU A 165 -15.83 7.88 -12.02
CA GLU A 165 -16.61 6.63 -11.86
C GLU A 165 -15.73 5.39 -11.94
N SER A 166 -14.78 5.36 -12.87
CA SER A 166 -13.79 4.30 -12.98
C SER A 166 -12.93 4.20 -11.71
N THR A 167 -12.45 5.34 -11.21
CA THR A 167 -11.67 5.41 -9.97
C THR A 167 -12.49 4.93 -8.77
N ASN A 168 -13.75 5.34 -8.66
CA ASN A 168 -14.62 4.88 -7.57
C ASN A 168 -14.87 3.37 -7.61
N LYS A 169 -15.04 2.78 -8.79
CA LYS A 169 -15.16 1.32 -8.93
C LYS A 169 -13.90 0.59 -8.48
N ASP A 170 -12.72 1.08 -8.86
CA ASP A 170 -11.43 0.52 -8.42
C ASP A 170 -11.27 0.60 -6.90
N LEU A 171 -11.56 1.77 -6.31
CA LEU A 171 -11.52 1.96 -4.87
C LEU A 171 -12.49 1.04 -4.12
N GLN A 172 -13.70 0.84 -4.63
CA GLN A 172 -14.67 -0.10 -4.05
C GLN A 172 -14.14 -1.54 -4.08
N GLN A 173 -13.55 -1.99 -5.18
CA GLN A 173 -12.94 -3.32 -5.26
C GLN A 173 -11.78 -3.47 -4.28
N ARG A 174 -10.96 -2.42 -4.13
CA ARG A 174 -9.83 -2.42 -3.21
C ARG A 174 -10.27 -2.46 -1.74
N ILE A 175 -11.34 -1.75 -1.40
CA ILE A 175 -11.95 -1.82 -0.06
C ILE A 175 -12.42 -3.24 0.24
N LEU A 176 -13.18 -3.87 -0.66
CA LEU A 176 -13.65 -5.25 -0.49
C LEU A 176 -12.50 -6.25 -0.32
N GLN A 177 -11.42 -6.08 -1.08
CA GLN A 177 -10.24 -6.93 -0.97
C GLN A 177 -9.52 -6.73 0.37
N LEU A 178 -9.40 -5.48 0.85
CA LEU A 178 -8.79 -5.17 2.14
C LEU A 178 -9.63 -5.74 3.30
N GLU A 179 -10.96 -5.61 3.24
CA GLU A 179 -11.87 -6.20 4.23
C GLU A 179 -11.72 -7.71 4.31
N LYS A 180 -11.67 -8.39 3.15
CA LYS A 180 -11.42 -9.84 3.09
C LYS A 180 -10.08 -10.22 3.70
N THR A 181 -9.00 -9.54 3.30
CA THR A 181 -7.67 -9.81 3.85
C THR A 181 -7.60 -9.54 5.35
N ASN A 182 -8.28 -8.49 5.84
CA ASN A 182 -8.33 -8.21 7.27
C ASN A 182 -9.04 -9.33 8.04
N SER A 183 -10.17 -9.82 7.53
CA SER A 183 -10.88 -10.95 8.14
C SER A 183 -10.04 -12.24 8.16
N GLU A 184 -9.31 -12.54 7.08
CA GLU A 184 -8.38 -13.69 7.03
C GLU A 184 -7.22 -13.55 8.03
N LEU A 185 -6.71 -12.33 8.24
CA LEU A 185 -5.65 -12.06 9.23
C LEU A 185 -6.17 -12.17 10.66
N GLU A 186 -7.38 -11.69 10.93
CA GLU A 186 -8.04 -11.83 12.23
C GLU A 186 -8.24 -13.31 12.59
N GLU A 187 -8.69 -14.14 11.66
CA GLU A 187 -8.84 -15.59 11.87
C GLU A 187 -7.49 -16.27 12.16
N LYS A 188 -6.45 -15.96 11.36
CA LYS A 188 -5.10 -16.50 11.59
C LYS A 188 -4.54 -16.08 12.94
N LEU A 189 -4.74 -14.82 13.32
CA LEU A 189 -4.31 -14.32 14.62
C LEU A 189 -5.05 -15.04 15.76
N PHE A 190 -6.36 -15.22 15.63
CA PHE A 190 -7.15 -15.95 16.62
C PHE A 190 -6.66 -17.39 16.81
N ILE A 191 -6.40 -18.11 15.71
CA ILE A 191 -5.86 -19.48 15.77
C ILE A 191 -4.47 -19.48 16.44
N ALA A 192 -3.57 -18.59 16.03
CA ALA A 192 -2.22 -18.51 16.59
C ALA A 192 -2.22 -18.19 18.09
N LEU A 193 -3.11 -17.30 18.55
CA LEU A 193 -3.29 -17.01 19.98
C LEU A 193 -3.85 -18.22 20.73
N GLY A 194 -4.83 -18.93 20.16
CA GLY A 194 -5.35 -20.17 20.74
C GLY A 194 -4.29 -21.27 20.88
N GLU A 195 -3.45 -21.46 19.87
CA GLU A 195 -2.33 -22.39 19.92
C GLU A 195 -1.27 -21.97 20.94
N LYS A 196 -0.93 -20.67 20.99
CA LYS A 196 -0.02 -20.11 21.99
C LYS A 196 -0.52 -20.42 23.41
N TYR A 197 -1.77 -20.07 23.73
CA TYR A 197 -2.36 -20.33 25.04
C TYR A 197 -2.35 -21.82 25.41
N LYS A 198 -2.75 -22.69 24.46
CA LYS A 198 -2.72 -24.14 24.66
C LYS A 198 -1.31 -24.64 25.01
N ASN A 199 -0.30 -24.19 24.27
CA ASN A 199 1.08 -24.59 24.52
C ASN A 199 1.60 -24.04 25.84
N GLN A 200 1.30 -22.77 26.18
CA GLN A 200 1.63 -22.20 27.48
C GLN A 200 1.10 -23.08 28.62
N LYS A 201 -0.17 -23.51 28.56
CA LYS A 201 -0.75 -24.39 29.58
C LYS A 201 -0.03 -25.73 29.68
N ILE A 202 0.26 -26.39 28.55
CA ILE A 202 0.95 -27.68 28.51
C ILE A 202 2.32 -27.59 29.19
N TYR A 203 3.14 -26.61 28.81
CA TYR A 203 4.47 -26.45 29.38
C TYR A 203 4.44 -25.99 30.83
N PHE A 204 3.49 -25.11 31.20
CA PHE A 204 3.31 -24.71 32.59
C PHE A 204 2.98 -25.91 33.49
N ASP A 205 2.04 -26.76 33.09
CA ASP A 205 1.63 -27.94 33.84
C ASP A 205 2.81 -28.94 33.97
N ASP A 206 3.56 -29.16 32.89
CA ASP A 206 4.70 -30.08 32.87
C ASP A 206 5.88 -29.58 33.73
N ILE A 207 6.26 -28.31 33.59
CA ILE A 207 7.28 -27.66 34.43
C ILE A 207 6.88 -27.76 35.91
N THR A 208 5.64 -27.40 36.21
CA THR A 208 5.10 -27.41 37.59
C THR A 208 5.15 -28.81 38.19
N LYS A 209 4.72 -29.82 37.43
CA LYS A 209 4.74 -31.22 37.84
C LYS A 209 6.17 -31.69 38.11
N ASN A 210 7.11 -31.41 37.21
CA ASN A 210 8.49 -31.89 37.30
C ASN A 210 9.23 -31.23 38.46
N LEU A 211 9.06 -29.91 38.66
CA LEU A 211 9.64 -29.18 39.80
C LEU A 211 9.08 -29.66 41.14
N ASN A 212 7.76 -29.81 41.26
CA ASN A 212 7.15 -30.28 42.50
C ASN A 212 7.56 -31.73 42.83
N ASN A 213 7.67 -32.59 41.83
CA ASN A 213 8.18 -33.95 42.03
C ASN A 213 9.65 -33.92 42.50
N TYR A 214 10.52 -33.15 41.86
CA TYR A 214 11.92 -32.99 42.27
C TYR A 214 12.02 -32.50 43.72
N ILE A 215 11.35 -31.41 44.08
CA ILE A 215 11.40 -30.83 45.43
C ILE A 215 10.88 -31.81 46.47
N SER A 216 9.81 -32.54 46.16
CA SER A 216 9.27 -33.58 47.05
C SER A 216 10.32 -34.66 47.33
N ARG A 217 10.99 -35.17 46.28
CA ARG A 217 12.07 -36.16 46.45
C ARG A 217 13.30 -35.61 47.14
N LEU A 218 13.66 -34.36 46.87
CA LEU A 218 14.74 -33.68 47.58
C LEU A 218 14.44 -33.56 49.08
N LYS A 219 13.20 -33.23 49.46
CA LYS A 219 12.75 -33.19 50.85
C LYS A 219 12.73 -34.58 51.50
N ASP A 220 12.34 -35.62 50.77
CA ASP A 220 12.43 -37.01 51.23
C ASP A 220 13.89 -37.37 51.55
N VAL A 221 14.81 -37.04 50.65
CA VAL A 221 16.25 -37.27 50.81
C VAL A 221 16.80 -36.49 52.01
N HIS A 222 16.54 -35.19 52.07
CA HIS A 222 16.94 -34.31 53.18
C HIS A 222 16.46 -34.83 54.54
N LYS A 223 15.18 -35.23 54.64
CA LYS A 223 14.58 -35.70 55.89
C LYS A 223 15.21 -37.01 56.38
N ASN A 224 15.56 -37.92 55.47
CA ASN A 224 15.84 -39.31 55.84
C ASN A 224 17.29 -39.77 55.59
N ILE A 225 18.17 -38.97 54.97
CA ILE A 225 19.55 -39.40 54.61
C ILE A 225 20.33 -39.96 55.82
N PRO A 226 20.50 -39.23 56.94
CA PRO A 226 21.39 -39.70 57.99
C PRO A 226 20.84 -40.94 58.69
N GLU A 227 19.54 -40.95 58.98
CA GLU A 227 18.86 -42.05 59.67
C GLU A 227 18.84 -43.34 58.83
N ASN A 228 18.45 -43.25 57.56
CA ASN A 228 18.42 -44.41 56.66
C ASN A 228 19.84 -44.96 56.43
N ALA A 229 20.84 -44.11 56.27
CA ALA A 229 22.23 -44.53 56.13
C ALA A 229 22.78 -45.23 57.39
N LEU A 230 22.44 -44.74 58.59
CA LEU A 230 22.82 -45.40 59.85
C LEU A 230 22.15 -46.78 60.01
N ALA A 231 20.92 -46.95 59.53
CA ALA A 231 20.24 -48.23 59.51
C ALA A 231 20.93 -49.23 58.56
N CYS A 232 21.46 -48.76 57.42
CA CYS A 232 22.26 -49.56 56.50
C CYS A 232 23.53 -50.13 57.17
N LEU A 233 24.25 -49.30 57.94
CA LEU A 233 25.45 -49.74 58.68
C LEU A 233 25.17 -50.83 59.72
N SER A 234 23.96 -50.84 60.26
CA SER A 234 23.55 -51.70 61.38
C SER A 234 22.99 -53.06 60.92
N ASN A 235 23.07 -53.37 59.62
CA ASN A 235 22.51 -54.57 58.99
C ASN A 235 21.02 -54.79 59.33
N THR A 236 20.27 -53.70 59.53
CA THR A 236 18.83 -53.79 59.72
C THR A 236 18.19 -54.34 58.44
N PRO A 237 17.30 -55.36 58.52
CA PRO A 237 16.69 -55.97 57.34
C PRO A 237 16.07 -54.93 56.41
N MET A 238 16.41 -55.00 55.12
CA MET A 238 15.92 -54.13 54.04
C MET A 238 16.23 -52.63 54.22
N ALA A 239 17.11 -52.23 55.15
CA ALA A 239 17.45 -50.82 55.33
C ALA A 239 18.21 -50.25 54.11
N CYS A 240 19.18 -50.99 53.60
CA CYS A 240 19.91 -50.64 52.38
C CYS A 240 18.99 -50.51 51.18
N ASP A 241 18.08 -51.47 50.99
CA ASP A 241 17.14 -51.43 49.86
C ASP A 241 16.25 -50.20 49.91
N ARG A 242 15.71 -49.87 51.09
CA ARG A 242 14.90 -48.66 51.28
C ARG A 242 15.69 -47.38 51.03
N PHE A 243 16.94 -47.31 51.50
CA PHE A 243 17.83 -46.18 51.24
C PHE A 243 18.08 -46.01 49.74
N TYR A 244 18.49 -47.06 49.03
CA TYR A 244 18.75 -46.98 47.59
C TYR A 244 17.50 -46.69 46.77
N GLN A 245 16.32 -47.21 47.14
CA GLN A 245 15.06 -46.85 46.49
C GLN A 245 14.72 -45.36 46.65
N MET A 246 15.01 -44.74 47.79
CA MET A 246 14.83 -43.31 48.00
C MET A 246 15.76 -42.49 47.08
N ILE A 247 17.03 -42.87 47.03
CA ILE A 247 18.02 -42.22 46.16
C ILE A 247 17.66 -42.39 44.67
N ASP A 248 17.19 -43.58 44.27
CA ASP A 248 16.76 -43.85 42.89
C ASP A 248 15.57 -42.97 42.48
N LYS A 249 14.55 -42.85 43.34
CA LYS A 249 13.41 -41.94 43.07
C LYS A 249 13.86 -40.48 42.94
N TYR A 250 14.81 -40.04 43.75
CA TYR A 250 15.40 -38.71 43.62
C TYR A 250 16.15 -38.55 42.29
N ASN A 251 17.00 -39.50 41.93
CA ASN A 251 17.77 -39.47 40.69
C ASN A 251 16.85 -39.49 39.46
N GLN A 252 15.77 -40.26 39.48
CA GLN A 252 14.76 -40.25 38.41
C GLN A 252 14.13 -38.86 38.25
N ALA A 253 13.73 -38.21 39.35
CA ALA A 253 13.17 -36.85 39.29
C ALA A 253 14.19 -35.82 38.78
N ARG A 254 15.46 -35.93 39.21
CA ARG A 254 16.56 -35.10 38.73
C ARG A 254 16.83 -35.31 37.23
N ASN A 255 16.79 -36.56 36.75
CA ASN A 255 17.02 -36.88 35.35
C ASN A 255 15.95 -36.28 34.45
N VAL A 256 14.68 -36.33 34.86
CA VAL A 256 13.59 -35.65 34.15
C VAL A 256 13.88 -34.15 33.99
N ILE A 257 14.31 -33.47 35.05
CA ILE A 257 14.71 -32.05 34.97
C ILE A 257 15.86 -31.86 33.98
N ASN A 258 16.92 -32.66 34.09
CA ASN A 258 18.09 -32.53 33.23
C ASN A 258 17.81 -32.80 31.75
N GLU A 259 16.90 -33.73 31.45
CA GLU A 259 16.49 -34.09 30.10
C GLU A 259 15.56 -33.04 29.48
N GLN A 260 14.67 -32.44 30.28
CA GLN A 260 13.64 -31.51 29.79
C GLN A 260 14.07 -30.03 29.80
N LYS A 261 15.12 -29.66 30.55
CA LYS A 261 15.48 -28.25 30.78
C LYS A 261 15.57 -27.41 29.51
N GLU A 262 16.26 -27.89 28.48
CA GLU A 262 16.47 -27.15 27.23
C GLU A 262 15.17 -26.96 26.44
N ILE A 263 14.34 -28.00 26.40
CA ILE A 263 13.07 -27.97 25.66
C ILE A 263 12.10 -27.01 26.35
N GLN A 264 12.01 -27.10 27.68
CA GLN A 264 11.11 -26.26 28.45
C GLN A 264 11.54 -24.79 28.47
N VAL A 265 12.85 -24.50 28.54
CA VAL A 265 13.35 -23.11 28.43
C VAL A 265 13.02 -22.52 27.06
N LYS A 266 13.32 -23.24 25.96
CA LYS A 266 12.96 -22.78 24.61
C LYS A 266 11.46 -22.61 24.41
N ALA A 267 10.65 -23.50 24.99
CA ALA A 267 9.20 -23.37 24.94
C ALA A 267 8.73 -22.12 25.68
N VAL A 268 9.32 -21.80 26.83
CA VAL A 268 9.01 -20.55 27.54
C VAL A 268 9.43 -19.34 26.72
N GLU A 269 10.62 -19.33 26.11
CA GLU A 269 11.06 -18.25 25.20
C GLU A 269 10.09 -18.05 24.02
N GLN A 270 9.56 -19.14 23.47
CA GLN A 270 8.70 -19.09 22.30
C GLN A 270 7.27 -18.66 22.63
N TYR A 271 6.73 -19.11 23.76
CA TYR A 271 5.30 -18.95 24.06
C TYR A 271 5.01 -17.88 25.11
N TRP A 272 5.99 -17.41 25.90
CA TRP A 272 5.79 -16.29 26.83
C TRP A 272 6.21 -14.97 26.21
N SER A 273 5.45 -13.92 26.51
CA SER A 273 5.73 -12.59 25.97
C SER A 273 6.90 -11.89 26.67
N ASP A 274 7.22 -12.28 27.91
CA ASP A 274 8.33 -11.73 28.69
C ASP A 274 9.56 -12.67 28.63
N PRO A 275 10.66 -12.25 27.98
CA PRO A 275 11.89 -13.05 27.88
C PRO A 275 12.54 -13.37 29.22
N SER A 276 12.29 -12.56 30.27
CA SER A 276 12.88 -12.77 31.58
C SER A 276 12.41 -14.07 32.24
N VAL A 277 11.22 -14.56 31.88
CA VAL A 277 10.66 -15.80 32.45
C VAL A 277 11.49 -17.02 32.08
N ALA A 278 11.97 -17.08 30.83
CA ALA A 278 12.86 -18.15 30.39
C ALA A 278 14.21 -18.11 31.10
N VAL A 279 14.75 -16.90 31.33
CA VAL A 279 15.99 -16.69 32.07
C VAL A 279 15.85 -17.18 33.53
N GLU A 280 14.75 -16.86 34.20
CA GLU A 280 14.49 -17.32 35.56
C GLU A 280 14.29 -18.85 35.65
N LEU A 281 13.63 -19.45 34.65
CA LEU A 281 13.53 -20.91 34.54
C LEU A 281 14.92 -21.57 34.38
N GLN A 282 15.74 -21.02 33.49
CA GLN A 282 17.11 -21.51 33.27
C GLN A 282 17.94 -21.42 34.55
N LYS A 283 17.89 -20.29 35.25
CA LYS A 283 18.58 -20.12 36.54
C LYS A 283 18.12 -21.15 37.58
N LEU A 284 16.81 -21.43 37.65
CA LEU A 284 16.27 -22.44 38.56
C LEU A 284 16.81 -23.84 38.26
N TYR A 285 16.92 -24.21 36.99
CA TYR A 285 17.51 -25.50 36.58
C TYR A 285 19.00 -25.58 36.85
N THR A 286 19.75 -24.51 36.60
CA THR A 286 21.15 -24.41 37.00
C THR A 286 21.30 -24.59 38.51
N TYR A 287 20.49 -23.89 39.32
CA TYR A 287 20.51 -24.02 40.77
C TYR A 287 20.23 -25.46 41.25
N ILE A 288 19.25 -26.14 40.64
CA ILE A 288 18.93 -27.54 40.94
C ILE A 288 20.10 -28.48 40.64
N LEU A 289 20.74 -28.32 39.48
CA LEU A 289 21.71 -29.29 38.97
C LEU A 289 23.13 -29.01 39.46
N GLU A 290 23.54 -27.75 39.47
CA GLU A 290 24.92 -27.32 39.69
C GLU A 290 25.15 -26.85 41.14
N ASP A 291 24.16 -26.27 41.80
CA ASP A 291 24.32 -25.76 43.17
C ASP A 291 23.84 -26.75 44.24
N ILE A 292 22.77 -27.51 43.96
CA ILE A 292 22.25 -28.53 44.88
C ILE A 292 22.80 -29.92 44.54
N HIS A 293 22.47 -30.42 43.35
CA HIS A 293 22.69 -31.83 43.04
C HIS A 293 24.18 -32.19 43.00
N GLN A 294 24.97 -31.50 42.18
CA GLN A 294 26.37 -31.84 41.96
C GLN A 294 27.21 -31.79 43.26
N PRO A 295 27.30 -30.66 43.98
CA PRO A 295 28.18 -30.57 45.15
C PRO A 295 27.65 -31.32 46.37
N LEU A 296 26.33 -31.31 46.62
CA LEU A 296 25.78 -31.84 47.88
C LEU A 296 25.29 -33.28 47.75
N LEU A 297 24.52 -33.58 46.69
CA LEU A 297 23.84 -34.87 46.53
C LEU A 297 24.58 -35.85 45.63
N PHE A 298 25.64 -35.42 44.97
CA PHE A 298 26.58 -36.30 44.29
C PHE A 298 27.92 -36.33 45.04
N ASP A 299 28.69 -35.24 45.01
CA ASP A 299 30.05 -35.24 45.54
C ASP A 299 30.08 -35.50 47.06
N LYS A 300 29.41 -34.66 47.84
CA LYS A 300 29.43 -34.77 49.31
C LYS A 300 28.67 -35.98 49.83
N MET A 301 27.53 -36.33 49.24
CA MET A 301 26.80 -37.54 49.62
C MET A 301 27.62 -38.81 49.36
N ASN A 302 28.39 -38.87 48.27
CA ASN A 302 29.31 -39.98 48.02
C ASN A 302 30.38 -40.04 49.13
N GLU A 303 31.04 -38.92 49.44
CA GLU A 303 32.08 -38.85 50.48
C GLU A 303 31.55 -39.26 51.87
N VAL A 304 30.39 -38.74 52.27
CA VAL A 304 29.94 -38.81 53.68
C VAL A 304 28.99 -39.98 53.96
N ILE A 305 28.33 -40.52 52.94
CA ILE A 305 27.35 -41.63 53.08
C ILE A 305 27.81 -42.87 52.32
N ILE A 306 27.96 -42.77 50.99
CA ILE A 306 28.14 -43.95 50.13
C ILE A 306 29.49 -44.62 50.37
N ASP A 307 30.57 -43.86 50.45
CA ASP A 307 31.92 -44.38 50.65
C ASP A 307 32.11 -45.04 52.03
N PRO A 308 31.59 -44.48 53.15
CA PRO A 308 31.57 -45.15 54.44
C PRO A 308 30.76 -46.47 54.42
N LEU A 309 29.60 -46.49 53.76
CA LEU A 309 28.80 -47.72 53.62
C LEU A 309 29.57 -48.81 52.85
N LYS A 310 30.22 -48.42 51.75
CA LYS A 310 31.06 -49.31 50.94
C LYS A 310 32.30 -49.79 51.69
N SER A 311 33.00 -48.89 52.38
CA SER A 311 34.17 -49.23 53.18
C SER A 311 33.81 -50.19 54.32
N ARG A 312 32.62 -50.03 54.92
CA ARG A 312 32.10 -50.94 55.94
C ARG A 312 31.79 -52.33 55.38
N SER A 313 31.14 -52.40 54.21
CA SER A 313 30.81 -53.68 53.57
C SER A 313 32.05 -54.46 53.12
N GLN A 314 33.12 -53.74 52.76
CA GLN A 314 34.43 -54.31 52.43
C GLN A 314 35.29 -54.68 53.66
N GLY A 315 34.83 -54.37 54.88
CA GLY A 315 35.58 -54.64 56.12
C GLY A 315 36.69 -53.62 56.44
N ASN A 316 36.81 -52.55 55.67
CA ASN A 316 37.84 -51.51 55.82
C ASN A 316 37.46 -50.43 56.86
N LEU A 317 36.22 -50.44 57.36
CA LEU A 317 35.71 -49.46 58.33
C LEU A 317 34.94 -50.15 59.47
N SER A 318 35.26 -49.81 60.71
CA SER A 318 34.52 -50.34 61.88
C SER A 318 33.12 -49.73 61.96
N LEU A 319 32.16 -50.48 62.55
CA LEU A 319 30.79 -49.98 62.77
C LEU A 319 30.78 -48.66 63.56
N LYS A 320 31.62 -48.54 64.61
CA LYS A 320 31.73 -47.34 65.44
C LYS A 320 32.24 -46.15 64.63
N ALA A 321 33.28 -46.35 63.80
CA ALA A 321 33.82 -45.29 62.95
C ALA A 321 32.82 -44.86 61.87
N GLY A 322 32.17 -45.82 61.20
CA GLY A 322 31.13 -45.53 60.20
C GLY A 322 29.94 -44.76 60.80
N ARG A 323 29.44 -45.17 61.97
CA ARG A 323 28.36 -44.45 62.66
C ARG A 323 28.77 -43.02 63.01
N LYS A 324 29.99 -42.80 63.50
CA LYS A 324 30.50 -41.47 63.82
C LYS A 324 30.54 -40.58 62.57
N ILE A 325 31.12 -41.09 61.47
CA ILE A 325 31.22 -40.35 60.20
C ILE A 325 29.84 -39.96 59.68
N ILE A 326 28.92 -40.93 59.55
CA ILE A 326 27.58 -40.67 59.00
C ILE A 326 26.76 -39.77 59.92
N SER A 327 26.85 -39.93 61.24
CA SER A 327 26.10 -39.08 62.17
C SER A 327 26.60 -37.64 62.19
N GLU A 328 27.92 -37.41 62.19
CA GLU A 328 28.48 -36.05 62.26
C GLU A 328 28.45 -35.36 60.90
N LYS A 329 28.96 -36.02 59.86
CA LYS A 329 29.05 -35.43 58.52
C LYS A 329 27.73 -35.48 57.76
N GLY A 330 26.88 -36.48 58.03
CA GLY A 330 25.55 -36.57 57.42
C GLY A 330 24.59 -35.50 57.94
N GLU A 331 24.65 -35.17 59.24
CA GLU A 331 23.87 -34.04 59.77
C GLU A 331 24.39 -32.71 59.21
N ALA A 332 25.71 -32.52 59.10
CA ALA A 332 26.27 -31.34 58.44
C ALA A 332 25.91 -31.21 56.94
N LEU A 333 25.71 -32.33 56.23
CA LEU A 333 25.17 -32.31 54.86
C LEU A 333 23.70 -31.86 54.86
N LYS A 334 22.91 -32.36 55.80
CA LYS A 334 21.51 -31.98 55.97
C LYS A 334 21.36 -30.49 56.29
N ASP A 335 22.14 -29.96 57.22
CA ASP A 335 22.19 -28.53 57.57
C ASP A 335 22.55 -27.64 56.38
N GLN A 336 23.34 -28.14 55.42
CA GLN A 336 23.67 -27.40 54.19
C GLN A 336 22.56 -27.44 53.15
N LEU A 337 21.75 -28.51 53.13
CA LEU A 337 20.61 -28.64 52.22
C LEU A 337 19.41 -27.80 52.66
N ASP A 338 19.21 -27.59 53.96
CA ASP A 338 18.09 -26.81 54.52
C ASP A 338 17.92 -25.40 53.90
N PRO A 339 18.94 -24.52 53.91
CA PRO A 339 18.82 -23.19 53.29
C PRO A 339 18.67 -23.30 51.77
N MET A 340 19.27 -24.32 51.14
CA MET A 340 19.17 -24.52 49.69
C MET A 340 17.75 -24.89 49.25
N ILE A 341 17.09 -25.78 50.00
CA ILE A 341 15.69 -26.18 49.77
C ILE A 341 14.75 -25.00 50.00
N THR A 342 15.01 -24.20 51.03
CA THR A 342 14.23 -22.99 51.31
C THR A 342 14.29 -22.00 50.16
N GLN A 343 15.50 -21.71 49.66
CA GLN A 343 15.69 -20.85 48.49
C GLN A 343 15.06 -21.44 47.22
N LEU A 344 15.12 -22.76 47.04
CA LEU A 344 14.48 -23.44 45.91
C LEU A 344 12.96 -23.24 45.90
N ASP A 345 12.30 -23.36 47.04
CA ASP A 345 10.85 -23.13 47.15
C ASP A 345 10.48 -21.65 46.90
N LEU A 346 11.33 -20.70 47.32
CA LEU A 346 11.14 -19.28 47.02
C LEU A 346 11.28 -19.00 45.51
N ASN A 347 12.35 -19.51 44.89
CA ASN A 347 12.59 -19.34 43.46
C ASN A 347 11.46 -19.97 42.63
N LYS A 348 10.99 -21.17 43.02
CA LYS A 348 9.81 -21.82 42.40
C LYS A 348 8.57 -20.94 42.50
N THR A 349 8.26 -20.43 43.68
CA THR A 349 7.08 -19.57 43.90
C THR A 349 7.13 -18.31 43.03
N SER A 350 8.30 -17.68 42.95
CA SER A 350 8.53 -16.52 42.09
C SER A 350 8.34 -16.86 40.61
N LEU A 351 8.94 -17.95 40.14
CA LEU A 351 8.79 -18.43 38.77
C LEU A 351 7.33 -18.75 38.43
N TYR A 352 6.58 -19.38 39.33
CA TYR A 352 5.16 -19.68 39.10
C TYR A 352 4.34 -18.41 38.93
N LEU A 353 4.60 -17.37 39.74
CA LEU A 353 3.94 -16.09 39.59
C LEU A 353 4.22 -15.47 38.20
N LEU A 354 5.47 -15.51 37.76
CA LEU A 354 5.87 -15.01 36.43
C LEU A 354 5.20 -15.79 35.30
N LEU A 355 5.21 -17.12 35.38
CA LEU A 355 4.58 -17.98 34.37
C LEU A 355 3.07 -17.74 34.31
N THR A 356 2.39 -17.65 35.47
CA THR A 356 0.92 -17.53 35.53
C THR A 356 0.43 -16.16 35.10
N ASN A 357 1.11 -15.07 35.49
CA ASN A 357 0.72 -13.71 35.11
C ASN A 357 0.85 -13.43 33.60
N SER A 358 1.62 -14.27 32.92
CA SER A 358 1.95 -14.13 31.50
C SER A 358 1.16 -15.07 30.58
N ILE A 359 0.31 -15.93 31.17
CA ILE A 359 -0.68 -16.71 30.42
C ILE A 359 -1.84 -15.77 30.10
N GLN A 360 -1.98 -15.40 28.83
CA GLN A 360 -3.02 -14.50 28.32
C GLN A 360 -3.69 -15.09 27.10
#